data_AF-A0A1I0E8G1-F1
#
_entry.id   AF-A0A1I0E8G1-F1
#
_cell.length_a   1.000
_cell.length_b   1.000
_cell.length_c   1.000
_cell.angle_alpha   90.00
_cell.angle_beta   90.00
_cell.angle_gamma   90.00
#
_symmetry.space_group_name_H-M   'P 1'
#
loop_
_entity.id
_entity.type
_entity.pdbx_description
1 polymer ?
#
loop_
_entity_poly.entity_id
_entity_poly.type
_entity_poly.pdbx_seq_one_letter_code
_entity_poly.pdbx_strand_id
1 'polypeptide(L)'
;MAQAQMKEYHAERPEGGNPTIAQAEALTRLMTAQLKLNEGQVARLHRVNAIKLAQTDDIQWQYHENPAQMRQALSELQSYYDSECSRILTPSQLSLMRGPQPTEPAPVSDTEGGLG
;
A
#
# COMPACT_ATOMS: atom_id res chain seq x y z
N MET A 1 -14.66 -31.80 -2.39
CA MET A 1 -14.93 -30.36 -2.56
C MET A 1 -15.17 -29.79 -1.19
N ALA A 2 -14.26 -28.97 -0.67
CA ALA A 2 -14.44 -28.29 0.62
C ALA A 2 -14.36 -26.79 0.35
N GLN A 3 -15.51 -26.16 0.22
CA GLN A 3 -15.63 -24.73 -0.01
C GLN A 3 -15.81 -24.01 1.33
N ALA A 4 -14.99 -22.97 1.49
CA ALA A 4 -15.30 -21.72 2.19
C ALA A 4 -15.92 -21.81 3.59
N GLN A 5 -15.07 -21.70 4.60
CA GLN A 5 -15.44 -21.04 5.85
C GLN A 5 -14.49 -19.84 6.05
N MET A 6 -14.69 -18.79 5.25
CA MET A 6 -14.24 -17.46 5.66
C MET A 6 -15.17 -17.04 6.78
N LYS A 7 -14.76 -17.39 8.01
CA LYS A 7 -15.35 -16.88 9.24
C LYS A 7 -15.36 -15.37 9.16
N GLU A 8 -16.56 -14.83 9.02
CA GLU A 8 -16.91 -13.43 9.24
C GLU A 8 -16.60 -13.11 10.71
N TYR A 9 -15.33 -12.85 11.03
CA TYR A 9 -14.95 -12.17 12.26
C TYR A 9 -15.20 -10.68 12.08
N HIS A 10 -16.47 -10.30 11.97
CA HIS A 10 -16.90 -8.94 12.29
C HIS A 10 -16.92 -8.82 13.82
N ALA A 11 -15.75 -8.68 14.43
CA ALA A 11 -15.67 -8.20 15.81
C ALA A 11 -16.24 -6.78 15.83
N GLU A 12 -17.25 -6.57 16.67
CA GLU A 12 -17.95 -5.30 16.83
C GLU A 12 -16.95 -4.21 17.22
N ARG A 13 -16.59 -3.36 16.24
CA ARG A 13 -15.71 -2.22 16.45
C ARG A 13 -16.52 -1.12 17.17
N PRO A 14 -16.02 -0.49 18.25
CA PRO A 14 -16.80 0.48 19.02
C PRO A 14 -17.24 1.64 18.11
N GLU A 15 -18.52 1.98 18.15
CA GLU A 15 -19.17 3.02 17.35
C GLU A 15 -18.73 4.44 17.75
N GLY A 16 -17.48 4.79 17.43
CA GLY A 16 -16.99 6.16 17.37
C GLY A 16 -16.53 6.41 15.94
N GLY A 17 -17.16 7.38 15.25
CA GLY A 17 -17.08 7.59 13.80
C GLY A 17 -15.76 7.13 13.17
N ASN A 18 -15.84 6.18 12.23
CA ASN A 18 -14.71 5.41 11.70
C ASN A 18 -13.45 6.27 11.55
N PRO A 19 -12.48 6.23 12.50
CA PRO A 19 -11.27 7.06 12.43
C PRO A 19 -10.50 6.77 11.14
N THR A 20 -10.63 5.54 10.65
CA THR A 20 -10.15 5.05 9.36
C THR A 20 -10.66 5.86 8.16
N ILE A 21 -11.89 6.39 8.17
CA ILE A 21 -12.45 7.18 7.05
C ILE A 21 -11.79 8.56 7.01
N ALA A 22 -11.74 9.28 8.13
CA ALA A 22 -11.11 10.61 8.18
C ALA A 22 -9.60 10.52 7.87
N GLN A 23 -8.94 9.45 8.34
CA GLN A 23 -7.54 9.17 8.02
C GLN A 23 -7.35 8.84 6.53
N ALA A 24 -8.24 8.04 5.93
CA ALA A 24 -8.20 7.74 4.51
C ALA A 24 -8.36 9.00 3.66
N GLU A 25 -9.31 9.86 4.04
CA GLU A 25 -9.52 11.15 3.39
C GLU A 25 -8.29 12.06 3.50
N ALA A 26 -7.71 12.19 4.70
CA ALA A 26 -6.50 12.97 4.91
C ALA A 26 -5.32 12.45 4.07
N LEU A 27 -5.11 11.12 4.05
CA LEU A 27 -4.07 10.48 3.25
C LEU A 27 -4.31 10.72 1.76
N THR A 28 -5.53 10.55 1.27
CA THR A 28 -5.88 10.81 -0.13
C THR A 28 -5.69 12.28 -0.50
N ARG A 29 -6.06 13.22 0.38
CA ARG A 29 -5.84 14.66 0.14
C ARG A 29 -4.34 14.98 0.01
N LEU A 30 -3.50 14.39 0.85
CA LEU A 30 -2.05 14.54 0.78
C LEU A 30 -1.48 13.99 -0.54
N MET A 31 -1.88 12.76 -0.92
CA MET A 31 -1.46 12.15 -2.17
C MET A 31 -1.98 12.91 -3.41
N THR A 32 -3.19 13.47 -3.33
CA THR A 32 -3.78 14.29 -4.40
C THR A 32 -2.95 15.56 -4.61
N ALA A 33 -2.58 16.23 -3.53
CA ALA A 33 -1.77 17.46 -3.60
C ALA A 33 -0.39 17.21 -4.21
N GLN A 34 0.25 16.08 -3.83
CA GLN A 34 1.57 15.68 -4.29
C GLN A 34 1.57 15.17 -5.74
N LEU A 35 0.63 14.29 -6.10
CA LEU A 35 0.64 13.53 -7.36
C LEU A 35 -0.24 14.14 -8.46
N LYS A 36 -0.94 15.24 -8.16
CA LYS A 36 -1.87 15.92 -9.09
C LYS A 36 -2.89 14.94 -9.68
N LEU A 37 -3.55 14.19 -8.79
CA LEU A 37 -4.53 13.17 -9.18
C LEU A 37 -5.78 13.80 -9.79
N ASN A 38 -6.37 13.14 -10.79
CA ASN A 38 -7.71 13.48 -11.26
C ASN A 38 -8.81 12.87 -10.37
N GLU A 39 -10.05 13.32 -10.51
CA GLU A 39 -11.18 12.88 -9.66
C GLU A 39 -11.39 11.36 -9.66
N GLY A 40 -11.25 10.71 -10.81
CA GLY A 40 -11.37 9.25 -10.92
C GLY A 40 -10.23 8.48 -10.24
N GLN A 41 -9.03 9.07 -10.19
CA GLN A 41 -7.91 8.54 -9.40
C GLN A 41 -8.13 8.77 -7.91
N VAL A 42 -8.61 9.96 -7.52
CA VAL A 42 -8.92 10.30 -6.12
C VAL A 42 -9.93 9.33 -5.52
N ALA A 43 -11.05 9.08 -6.19
CA ALA A 43 -12.08 8.18 -5.68
C ALA A 43 -11.58 6.74 -5.48
N ARG A 44 -10.78 6.23 -6.43
CA ARG A 44 -10.20 4.88 -6.34
C ARG A 44 -9.13 4.79 -5.26
N LEU A 45 -8.25 5.78 -5.18
CA LEU A 45 -7.19 5.82 -4.19
C LEU A 45 -7.75 5.96 -2.77
N HIS A 46 -8.80 6.75 -2.58
CA HIS A 46 -9.51 6.83 -1.30
C HIS A 46 -10.01 5.48 -0.81
N ARG A 47 -10.61 4.68 -1.70
CA ARG A 47 -11.06 3.33 -1.37
C ARG A 47 -9.90 2.43 -0.96
N VAL A 48 -8.80 2.46 -1.71
CA VAL A 48 -7.60 1.66 -1.41
C VAL A 48 -6.97 2.09 -0.07
N ASN A 49 -6.91 3.39 0.20
CA ASN A 49 -6.41 3.94 1.47
C ASN A 49 -7.27 3.50 2.67
N ALA A 50 -8.60 3.56 2.53
CA ALA A 50 -9.51 3.11 3.57
C ALA A 50 -9.33 1.62 3.90
N ILE A 51 -9.20 0.77 2.87
CA ILE A 51 -8.95 -0.66 3.04
C ILE A 51 -7.61 -0.90 3.73
N LYS A 52 -6.54 -0.23 3.28
CA LYS A 52 -5.20 -0.33 3.86
C LYS A 52 -5.19 0.03 5.34
N LEU A 53 -5.85 1.10 5.73
CA LEU A 53 -5.92 1.54 7.12
C LEU A 53 -6.74 0.57 7.97
N ALA A 54 -7.91 0.13 7.49
CA ALA A 54 -8.73 -0.86 8.19
C ALA A 54 -7.95 -2.15 8.46
N GLN A 55 -7.32 -2.71 7.42
CA GLN A 55 -6.52 -3.94 7.55
C GLN A 55 -5.28 -3.74 8.41
N THR A 56 -4.69 -2.53 8.43
CA THR A 56 -3.57 -2.23 9.33
C THR A 56 -4.03 -2.31 10.79
N ASP A 57 -5.16 -1.70 11.12
CA ASP A 57 -5.73 -1.74 12.47
C ASP A 57 -6.07 -3.18 12.87
N ASP A 58 -6.67 -3.96 11.96
CA ASP A 58 -7.02 -5.37 12.18
C ASP A 58 -5.77 -6.23 12.43
N ILE A 59 -4.72 -6.06 11.62
CA ILE A 59 -3.44 -6.78 11.80
C ILE A 59 -2.79 -6.44 13.13
N GLN A 60 -2.77 -5.15 13.50
CA GLN A 60 -2.22 -4.72 14.78
C GLN A 60 -2.98 -5.33 15.96
N TRP A 61 -4.31 -5.34 15.89
CA TRP A 61 -5.14 -5.98 16.91
C TRP A 61 -4.91 -7.51 16.96
N GLN A 62 -4.91 -8.18 15.81
CA GLN A 62 -4.81 -9.64 15.72
C GLN A 62 -3.44 -10.16 16.19
N TYR A 63 -2.36 -9.46 15.86
CA TYR A 63 -0.99 -9.89 16.14
C TYR A 63 -0.30 -9.09 17.24
N HIS A 64 -1.06 -8.41 18.12
CA HIS A 64 -0.50 -7.55 19.18
C HIS A 64 0.48 -8.29 20.12
N GLU A 65 0.28 -9.59 20.35
CA GLU A 65 1.18 -10.43 21.17
C GLU A 65 2.32 -11.08 20.35
N ASN A 66 2.27 -11.02 19.02
CA ASN A 66 3.26 -11.62 18.14
C ASN A 66 3.84 -10.60 17.14
N PRO A 67 4.84 -9.79 17.56
CA PRO A 67 5.37 -8.72 16.74
C PRO A 67 6.07 -9.21 15.47
N ALA A 68 6.55 -10.46 15.44
CA ALA A 68 7.15 -11.02 14.24
C ALA A 68 6.10 -11.27 13.14
N GLN A 69 4.97 -11.91 13.50
CA GLN A 69 3.85 -12.13 12.59
C GLN A 69 3.19 -10.80 12.18
N MET A 70 3.05 -9.86 13.11
CA MET A 70 2.53 -8.52 12.81
C MET A 70 3.36 -7.83 11.72
N ARG A 71 4.70 -7.81 11.85
CA ARG A 71 5.57 -7.21 10.84
C ARG A 71 5.45 -7.88 9.49
N GLN A 72 5.37 -9.21 9.45
CA GLN A 72 5.19 -9.96 8.21
C GLN A 72 3.86 -9.57 7.54
N ALA A 73 2.75 -9.62 8.28
CA ALA A 73 1.43 -9.28 7.75
C ALA A 73 1.35 -7.82 7.27
N LEU A 74 1.94 -6.87 8.00
CA LEU A 74 2.02 -5.48 7.56
C LEU A 74 2.85 -5.30 6.28
N SER A 75 3.93 -6.07 6.12
CA SER A 75 4.75 -6.06 4.90
C SER A 75 3.98 -6.63 3.70
N GLU A 76 3.23 -7.71 3.89
CA GLU A 76 2.37 -8.29 2.85
C GLU A 76 1.27 -7.29 2.43
N LEU A 77 0.64 -6.65 3.42
CA LEU A 77 -0.32 -5.58 3.20
C LEU A 77 0.31 -4.37 2.48
N GLN A 78 1.58 -4.07 2.71
CA GLN A 78 2.29 -3.02 1.97
C GLN A 78 2.47 -3.38 0.51
N SER A 79 2.95 -4.59 0.22
CA SER A 79 3.10 -5.07 -1.16
C SER A 79 1.78 -5.07 -1.94
N TYR A 80 0.68 -5.47 -1.29
CA TYR A 80 -0.65 -5.40 -1.89
C TYR A 80 -1.08 -3.96 -2.19
N TYR A 81 -0.91 -3.06 -1.22
CA TYR A 81 -1.23 -1.64 -1.39
C TYR A 81 -0.44 -0.99 -2.54
N ASP A 82 0.85 -1.29 -2.64
CA ASP A 82 1.71 -0.76 -3.71
C ASP A 82 1.26 -1.28 -5.09
N SER A 83 0.81 -2.54 -5.16
CA SER A 83 0.23 -3.13 -6.38
C SER A 83 -1.07 -2.42 -6.78
N GLU A 84 -1.99 -2.17 -5.85
CA GLU A 84 -3.24 -1.46 -6.15
C GLU A 84 -2.97 0.01 -6.56
N CYS A 85 -2.03 0.68 -5.92
CA CYS A 85 -1.59 2.01 -6.33
C CYS A 85 -1.04 2.01 -7.76
N SER A 86 -0.28 0.98 -8.13
CA SER A 86 0.28 0.85 -9.49
C SER A 86 -0.77 0.72 -10.60
N ARG A 87 -1.98 0.26 -10.25
CA ARG A 87 -3.12 0.16 -11.18
C ARG A 87 -3.89 1.47 -11.33
N ILE A 88 -3.80 2.37 -10.35
CA ILE A 88 -4.54 3.64 -10.31
C ILE A 88 -3.70 4.79 -10.86
N LEU A 89 -2.41 4.78 -10.56
CA LEU A 89 -1.48 5.86 -10.85
C LEU A 89 -0.77 5.66 -12.19
N THR A 90 -0.42 6.76 -12.84
CA THR A 90 0.45 6.71 -14.03
C THR A 90 1.90 6.43 -13.62
N PRO A 91 2.77 5.96 -14.54
CA PRO A 91 4.18 5.75 -14.24
C PRO A 91 4.88 6.98 -13.64
N SER A 92 4.59 8.19 -14.15
CA SER A 92 5.15 9.43 -13.62
C SER A 92 4.68 9.72 -12.19
N GLN A 93 3.40 9.46 -11.89
CA GLN A 93 2.85 9.61 -10.53
C GLN A 93 3.44 8.58 -9.57
N LEU A 94 3.68 7.34 -10.02
CA LEU A 94 4.34 6.31 -9.21
C LEU A 94 5.78 6.70 -8.87
N SER A 95 6.53 7.26 -9.81
CA SER A 95 7.88 7.77 -9.55
C SER A 95 7.87 8.89 -8.50
N LEU A 96 6.90 9.80 -8.55
CA LEU A 96 6.77 10.85 -7.52
C LEU A 96 6.41 10.28 -6.14
N MET A 97 5.56 9.24 -6.11
CA MET A 97 5.14 8.59 -4.87
C MET A 97 6.26 7.80 -4.19
N ARG A 98 7.12 7.11 -4.96
CA ARG A 98 8.27 6.35 -4.43
C ARG A 98 9.43 7.24 -3.99
N GLY A 99 9.40 8.53 -4.35
CA GLY A 99 10.52 9.45 -4.12
C GLY A 99 11.67 9.22 -5.11
N PRO A 100 12.81 9.92 -4.94
CA PRO A 100 13.99 9.68 -5.76
C PRO A 100 14.43 8.22 -5.60
N GLN A 101 14.20 7.43 -6.64
CA GLN A 101 14.85 6.13 -6.77
C GLN A 101 16.35 6.38 -6.68
N PRO A 102 17.12 5.67 -5.84
CA PRO A 102 18.54 5.55 -6.09
C PRO A 102 18.63 4.98 -7.51
N THR A 103 19.09 5.79 -8.46
CA THR A 103 19.46 5.32 -9.78
C THR A 103 20.43 4.18 -9.54
N GLU A 104 19.97 2.94 -9.68
CA GLU A 104 20.87 1.80 -9.83
C GLU A 104 21.83 2.20 -10.95
N PRO A 105 23.14 2.28 -10.68
CA PRO A 105 24.09 2.55 -11.74
C PRO A 105 23.88 1.46 -12.78
N ALA A 106 23.69 1.88 -14.03
CA ALA A 106 23.53 0.97 -15.16
C ALA A 106 24.59 -0.15 -15.06
N PRO A 107 24.25 -1.41 -15.40
CA PRO A 107 25.23 -2.47 -15.40
C PRO A 107 26.38 -2.02 -16.31
N VAL A 108 27.55 -1.83 -15.72
CA VAL A 108 28.78 -1.63 -16.49
C VAL A 108 28.94 -2.89 -17.31
N SER A 109 28.69 -2.79 -18.61
CA SER A 109 29.14 -3.82 -19.53
C SER A 109 30.66 -3.79 -19.45
N ASP A 110 31.23 -4.74 -18.70
CA ASP A 110 32.64 -5.09 -18.76
C ASP A 110 32.93 -5.63 -20.16
N THR A 111 33.02 -4.74 -21.15
CA THR A 111 33.76 -4.99 -22.38
C THR A 111 35.23 -4.79 -22.08
N GLU A 112 35.84 -5.73 -21.37
CA GLU A 112 37.29 -5.82 -21.32
C GLU A 112 37.76 -7.28 -21.29
N GLY A 113 38.51 -7.65 -22.34
CA GLY A 113 39.01 -8.98 -22.61
C GLY A 113 38.93 -9.23 -24.11
N GLY A 114 39.73 -8.60 -24.97
CA GLY A 114 41.16 -8.38 -24.86
C GLY A 114 41.76 -9.00 -26.12
N LEU A 115 42.20 -8.14 -27.04
CA LEU A 115 43.00 -8.53 -28.21
C LEU A 115 44.42 -8.86 -27.73
N GLY A 116 44.96 -10.01 -28.12
CA GLY A 116 46.34 -10.43 -27.89
C GLY A 116 46.64 -11.80 -28.48
#